data_AF-A0A6I5VTF9-F1
#
_entry.id   AF-A0A6I5VTF9-F1
#
_cell.length_a   1.000
_cell.length_b   1.000
_cell.length_c   1.000
_cell.angle_alpha   90.00
_cell.angle_beta   90.00
_cell.angle_gamma   90.00
#
_symmetry.space_group_name_H-M   'P 1'
#
loop_
_entity.id
_entity.type
_entity.pdbx_description
1 polymer ?
#
loop_
_entity_poly.entity_id
_entity_poly.type
_entity_poly.pdbx_seq_one_letter_code
_entity_poly.pdbx_strand_id
1 'polypeptide(L)'
;MTGARVVWVEAAPVREHVRRLLAAGLTKPQIGRRSGIAPNTITALIEGVHGRGPSLRVRRTTAGQLFAVEPELVGPEGGGWVDPIGTMRRLRSLVALGWPVKVLAQETRLPTNTFWPILDERATKIRVSTRDRVMSLYEQLTRQPAPPPSMGATWARNRAARRAWPLPCVWSGNGIDDPDARPVDARYAEATPGSQSFQVLIAPETVRQWAAVVEHMLDDDPGLSTAQVAARFDRTAGTISAALRRAGRPDLLDRLAANGVRHDFHDDSRRRVDQVEDLLVIEPDLTLAEARDRLGRDRLTEELAAAGRTDLRERLMRNTTRRKYRRTQ
;
A
#
# COMPACT_ATOMS: atom_id res chain seq x y z
N MET A 1 13.35 57.48 -1.81
CA MET A 1 13.24 56.01 -1.78
C MET A 1 14.63 55.43 -1.85
N THR A 2 15.21 55.09 -0.70
CA THR A 2 16.57 54.56 -0.55
C THR A 2 16.67 53.19 -1.23
N GLY A 3 17.44 53.10 -2.32
CA GLY A 3 17.68 51.84 -3.01
C GLY A 3 18.40 50.85 -2.08
N ALA A 4 17.72 49.81 -1.65
CA ALA A 4 18.30 48.77 -0.81
C ALA A 4 19.54 48.19 -1.51
N ARG A 5 20.70 48.32 -0.87
CA ARG A 5 21.99 47.89 -1.40
C ARG A 5 21.95 46.38 -1.64
N VAL A 6 22.16 45.94 -2.89
CA VAL A 6 22.14 44.52 -3.24
C VAL A 6 23.34 43.83 -2.60
N VAL A 7 23.08 42.99 -1.58
CA VAL A 7 24.11 42.20 -0.90
C VAL A 7 24.29 40.87 -1.63
N TRP A 8 25.53 40.58 -2.04
CA TRP A 8 25.93 39.34 -2.70
C TRP A 8 26.68 38.43 -1.74
N VAL A 9 26.35 37.14 -1.74
CA VAL A 9 26.96 36.09 -0.91
C VAL A 9 27.55 34.98 -1.80
N GLU A 10 28.45 34.19 -1.22
CA GLU A 10 29.04 33.03 -1.90
C GLU A 10 27.97 32.01 -2.32
N ALA A 11 28.08 31.52 -3.55
CA ALA A 11 27.11 30.60 -4.11
C ALA A 11 27.34 29.14 -3.69
N ALA A 12 28.55 28.78 -3.25
CA ALA A 12 28.92 27.39 -2.99
C ALA A 12 28.01 26.70 -1.95
N PRO A 13 27.68 27.31 -0.78
CA PRO A 13 26.79 26.68 0.20
C PRO A 13 25.35 26.52 -0.33
N VAL A 14 24.86 27.50 -1.10
CA VAL A 14 23.52 27.46 -1.71
C VAL A 14 23.46 26.37 -2.78
N ARG A 15 24.51 26.25 -3.60
CA ARG A 15 24.64 25.22 -4.62
C ARG A 15 24.62 23.82 -4.01
N GLU A 16 25.34 23.63 -2.90
CA GLU A 16 25.36 22.35 -2.21
C GLU A 16 24.01 21.99 -1.62
N HIS A 17 23.30 22.95 -1.03
CA HIS A 17 21.93 22.73 -0.58
C HIS A 17 20.99 22.38 -1.74
N VAL A 18 21.04 23.10 -2.87
CA VAL A 18 20.24 22.76 -4.06
C VAL A 18 20.58 21.38 -4.61
N ARG A 19 21.85 20.95 -4.58
CA ARG A 19 22.22 19.57 -4.94
C ARG A 19 21.61 18.54 -4.01
N ARG A 20 21.57 18.80 -2.70
CA ARG A 20 20.85 17.93 -1.75
C ARG A 20 19.35 17.86 -2.03
N LEU A 21 18.72 18.97 -2.41
CA LEU A 21 17.31 18.97 -2.84
C LEU A 21 17.10 18.15 -4.11
N LEU A 22 18.01 18.26 -5.08
CA LEU A 22 17.97 17.46 -6.32
C LEU A 22 18.20 15.97 -6.03
N ALA A 23 19.13 15.64 -5.13
CA ALA A 23 19.39 14.28 -4.68
C ALA A 23 18.20 13.70 -3.90
N ALA A 24 17.48 14.54 -3.15
CA ALA A 24 16.19 14.21 -2.55
C ALA A 24 15.02 14.20 -3.57
N GLY A 25 15.29 14.14 -4.87
CA GLY A 25 14.26 13.94 -5.90
C GLY A 25 13.46 15.19 -6.30
N LEU A 26 13.76 16.38 -5.78
CA LEU A 26 13.13 17.61 -6.30
C LEU A 26 13.73 17.97 -7.66
N THR A 27 12.90 18.45 -8.58
CA THR A 27 13.37 19.00 -9.86
C THR A 27 13.65 20.51 -9.76
N LYS A 28 14.52 21.05 -10.61
CA LYS A 28 14.80 22.51 -10.66
C LYS A 28 13.52 23.37 -10.75
N PRO A 29 12.49 23.01 -11.54
CA PRO A 29 11.21 23.73 -11.52
C PRO A 29 10.47 23.69 -10.18
N GLN A 30 10.52 22.56 -9.44
CA GLN A 30 9.92 22.44 -8.11
C GLN A 30 10.64 23.32 -7.09
N ILE A 31 11.98 23.25 -7.07
CA ILE A 31 12.80 24.13 -6.23
C ILE A 31 12.49 25.60 -6.54
N GLY A 32 12.33 25.94 -7.82
CA GLY A 32 11.95 27.29 -8.25
C GLY A 32 10.58 27.73 -7.74
N ARG A 33 9.56 26.87 -7.81
CA ARG A 33 8.23 27.17 -7.26
C ARG A 33 8.27 27.34 -5.74
N ARG A 34 8.95 26.44 -5.02
CA ARG A 34 9.05 26.49 -3.54
C ARG A 34 9.83 27.70 -3.04
N SER A 35 10.88 28.11 -3.75
CA SER A 35 11.71 29.28 -3.38
C SER A 35 11.20 30.61 -3.98
N GLY A 36 10.26 30.58 -4.92
CA GLY A 36 9.87 31.75 -5.71
C GLY A 36 10.98 32.23 -6.68
N ILE A 37 11.94 31.37 -7.00
CA ILE A 37 13.07 31.66 -7.88
C ILE A 37 12.82 31.09 -9.28
N ALA A 38 13.18 31.83 -10.33
CA ALA A 38 13.06 31.35 -11.69
C ALA A 38 13.92 30.09 -11.92
N PRO A 39 13.41 29.03 -12.58
CA PRO A 39 14.17 27.79 -12.80
C PRO A 39 15.50 28.01 -13.53
N ASN A 40 15.56 29.00 -14.43
CA ASN A 40 16.80 29.35 -15.13
C ASN A 40 17.88 29.90 -14.20
N THR A 41 17.50 30.59 -13.12
CA THR A 41 18.44 31.04 -12.07
C THR A 41 19.03 29.85 -11.32
N ILE A 42 18.25 28.79 -11.11
CA ILE A 42 18.71 27.54 -10.49
C ILE A 42 19.66 26.79 -11.46
N THR A 43 19.34 26.75 -12.75
CA THR A 43 20.25 26.21 -13.78
C THR A 43 21.58 26.97 -13.81
N ALA A 44 21.55 28.31 -13.81
CA ALA A 44 22.75 29.15 -13.77
C ALA A 44 23.58 28.96 -12.48
N LEU A 45 22.96 28.56 -11.38
CA LEU A 45 23.63 28.26 -10.11
C LEU A 45 24.36 26.92 -10.13
N ILE A 46 23.77 25.89 -10.76
CA ILE A 46 24.28 24.50 -10.73
C ILE A 46 25.22 24.20 -11.90
N GLU A 47 24.79 24.52 -13.12
CA GLU A 47 25.46 24.13 -14.37
C GLU A 47 26.14 25.32 -15.03
N GLY A 48 25.59 26.52 -14.82
CA GLY A 48 25.94 27.69 -15.62
C GLY A 48 25.05 27.81 -16.86
N VAL A 49 25.09 28.97 -17.51
CA VAL A 49 24.26 29.28 -18.69
C VAL A 49 25.08 30.10 -19.69
N HIS A 50 24.74 29.99 -20.97
CA HIS A 50 25.37 30.76 -22.06
C HIS A 50 26.91 30.64 -22.12
N GLY A 51 27.44 29.42 -21.97
CA GLY A 51 28.88 29.14 -22.04
C GLY A 51 29.68 29.63 -20.83
N ARG A 52 29.00 30.17 -19.80
CA ARG A 52 29.62 30.53 -18.53
C ARG A 52 29.43 29.40 -17.52
N GLY A 53 30.45 29.19 -16.69
CA GLY A 53 30.37 28.22 -15.60
C GLY A 53 29.35 28.58 -14.52
N PRO A 54 29.16 27.69 -13.53
CA PRO A 54 28.21 27.89 -12.43
C PRO A 54 28.46 29.21 -11.67
N SER A 55 27.38 29.91 -11.33
CA SER A 55 27.44 31.22 -10.67
C SER A 55 28.27 31.19 -9.38
N LEU A 56 29.25 32.08 -9.25
CA LEU A 56 30.14 32.16 -8.07
C LEU A 56 29.48 32.88 -6.89
N ARG A 57 28.58 33.82 -7.16
CA ARG A 57 27.86 34.59 -6.13
C ARG A 57 26.37 34.65 -6.44
N VAL A 58 25.55 34.73 -5.39
CA VAL A 58 24.10 34.90 -5.48
C VAL A 58 23.65 36.05 -4.58
N ARG A 59 22.48 36.63 -4.87
CA ARG A 59 21.91 37.65 -3.98
C ARG A 59 21.56 37.01 -2.63
N ARG A 60 21.77 37.74 -1.53
CA ARG A 60 21.45 37.27 -0.17
C ARG A 60 19.98 36.86 -0.04
N THR A 61 19.07 37.58 -0.70
CA THR A 61 17.64 37.26 -0.75
C THR A 61 17.40 35.90 -1.43
N THR A 62 18.00 35.68 -2.60
CA THR A 62 17.94 34.41 -3.32
C THR A 62 18.52 33.25 -2.52
N ALA A 63 19.64 33.48 -1.82
CA ALA A 63 20.21 32.48 -0.93
C ALA A 63 19.24 32.10 0.20
N GLY A 64 18.64 33.09 0.87
CA GLY A 64 17.64 32.85 1.92
C GLY A 64 16.42 32.09 1.41
N GLN A 65 15.89 32.47 0.24
CA GLN A 65 14.77 31.79 -0.39
C GLN A 65 15.07 30.33 -0.77
N LEU A 66 16.28 30.05 -1.26
CA LEU A 66 16.69 28.69 -1.60
C LEU A 66 16.96 27.84 -0.36
N PHE A 67 17.54 28.41 0.70
CA PHE A 67 17.76 27.69 1.96
C PHE A 67 16.47 27.38 2.72
N ALA A 68 15.40 28.13 2.49
CA ALA A 68 14.09 27.87 3.08
C ALA A 68 13.36 26.68 2.43
N VAL A 69 13.89 26.10 1.34
CA VAL A 69 13.28 24.94 0.69
C VAL A 69 13.70 23.68 1.41
N GLU A 70 12.75 22.95 1.96
CA GLU A 70 13.00 21.67 2.62
C GLU A 70 12.89 20.48 1.63
N PRO A 71 13.67 19.40 1.85
CA PRO A 71 13.72 18.19 1.04
C PRO A 71 12.50 17.28 1.24
N GLU A 72 11.30 17.82 1.39
CA GLU A 72 10.08 17.00 1.43
C GLU A 72 9.92 16.24 0.11
N LEU A 73 10.14 14.91 0.20
CA LEU A 73 10.10 13.91 -0.87
C LEU A 73 8.73 13.88 -1.57
N VAL A 74 7.67 14.15 -0.82
CA VAL A 74 6.30 14.33 -1.33
C VAL A 74 5.96 15.82 -1.29
N GLY A 75 6.26 16.53 -2.37
CA GLY A 75 5.94 17.95 -2.43
C GLY A 75 4.43 18.23 -2.43
N PRO A 76 3.94 19.28 -1.72
CA PRO A 76 2.54 19.71 -1.66
C PRO A 76 2.02 20.34 -2.97
N GLU A 77 2.66 20.01 -4.09
CA GLU A 77 2.49 20.73 -5.35
C GLU A 77 1.29 20.17 -6.11
N GLY A 78 0.23 20.95 -6.29
CA GLY A 78 -0.98 20.54 -7.01
C GLY A 78 -0.83 20.40 -8.54
N GLY A 79 0.38 20.54 -9.11
CA GLY A 79 0.59 20.48 -10.56
C GLY A 79 2.05 20.60 -11.03
N GLY A 80 2.28 20.21 -12.29
CA GLY A 80 3.60 20.26 -12.94
C GLY A 80 4.21 18.89 -13.22
N TRP A 81 5.54 18.84 -13.31
CA TRP A 81 6.33 17.63 -13.59
C TRP A 81 7.14 17.22 -12.36
N VAL A 82 7.23 15.91 -12.12
CA VAL A 82 7.95 15.29 -11.00
C VAL A 82 8.78 14.10 -11.50
N ASP A 83 9.71 13.65 -10.65
CA ASP A 83 10.52 12.47 -10.88
C ASP A 83 9.66 11.20 -10.95
N PRO A 84 9.86 10.32 -11.94
CA PRO A 84 9.09 9.08 -12.08
C PRO A 84 9.50 7.94 -11.14
N ILE A 85 10.66 7.98 -10.47
CA ILE A 85 11.23 6.85 -9.71
C ILE A 85 10.24 6.29 -8.70
N GLY A 86 9.66 7.15 -7.86
CA GLY A 86 8.68 6.75 -6.85
C GLY A 86 7.42 6.13 -7.44
N THR A 87 6.94 6.68 -8.56
CA THR A 87 5.77 6.14 -9.29
C THR A 87 6.09 4.81 -9.96
N MET A 88 7.29 4.69 -10.54
CA MET A 88 7.78 3.46 -11.16
C MET A 88 7.87 2.34 -10.13
N ARG A 89 8.50 2.58 -8.98
CA ARG A 89 8.65 1.58 -7.91
C ARG A 89 7.27 1.06 -7.45
N ARG A 90 6.32 1.96 -7.21
CA ARG A 90 4.92 1.59 -6.89
C ARG A 90 4.26 0.74 -7.97
N LEU A 91 4.36 1.14 -9.25
CA LEU A 91 3.79 0.37 -10.36
C LEU A 91 4.43 -1.02 -10.49
N ARG A 92 5.75 -1.11 -10.37
CA ARG A 92 6.48 -2.38 -10.40
C ARG A 92 6.01 -3.32 -9.29
N SER A 93 5.81 -2.77 -8.09
CA SER A 93 5.28 -3.52 -6.95
C SER A 93 3.85 -3.99 -7.11
N LEU A 94 2.97 -3.18 -7.71
CA LEU A 94 1.61 -3.64 -8.04
C LEU A 94 1.62 -4.75 -9.09
N VAL A 95 2.48 -4.65 -10.11
CA VAL A 95 2.65 -5.72 -11.10
C VAL A 95 3.22 -6.99 -10.45
N ALA A 96 4.13 -6.85 -9.48
CA ALA A 96 4.67 -7.97 -8.70
C ALA A 96 3.62 -8.65 -7.81
N LEU A 97 2.65 -7.90 -7.26
CA LEU A 97 1.46 -8.48 -6.60
C LEU A 97 0.52 -9.21 -7.58
N GLY A 98 0.67 -8.95 -8.88
CA GLY A 98 -0.12 -9.58 -9.95
C GLY A 98 -1.19 -8.69 -10.55
N TRP A 99 -1.19 -7.39 -10.27
CA TRP A 99 -2.11 -6.46 -10.93
C TRP A 99 -1.67 -6.19 -12.39
N PRO A 100 -2.49 -6.55 -13.40
CA PRO A 100 -2.13 -6.32 -14.79
C PRO A 100 -2.12 -4.83 -15.13
N VAL A 101 -1.19 -4.38 -15.98
CA VAL A 101 -1.10 -2.98 -16.42
C VAL A 101 -2.42 -2.46 -17.00
N LYS A 102 -3.19 -3.31 -17.69
CA LYS A 102 -4.52 -2.95 -18.21
C LYS A 102 -5.50 -2.58 -17.08
N VAL A 103 -5.48 -3.31 -15.97
CA VAL A 103 -6.31 -3.03 -14.79
C VAL A 103 -5.82 -1.75 -14.12
N LEU A 104 -4.51 -1.60 -13.92
CA LEU A 104 -3.93 -0.38 -13.33
C LEU A 104 -4.28 0.88 -14.14
N ALA A 105 -4.25 0.79 -15.47
CA ALA A 105 -4.65 1.86 -16.38
C ALA A 105 -6.14 2.23 -16.23
N GLN A 106 -7.00 1.22 -16.13
CA GLN A 106 -8.44 1.40 -15.91
C GLN A 106 -8.73 2.07 -14.56
N GLU A 107 -8.16 1.56 -13.47
CA GLU A 107 -8.38 2.08 -12.12
C GLU A 107 -7.87 3.52 -11.95
N THR A 108 -6.69 3.83 -12.49
CA THR A 108 -6.16 5.21 -12.48
C THR A 108 -6.81 6.15 -13.50
N ARG A 109 -7.64 5.61 -14.42
CA ARG A 109 -8.17 6.34 -15.59
C ARG A 109 -7.06 7.04 -16.39
N LEU A 110 -5.95 6.34 -16.57
CA LEU A 110 -4.80 6.80 -17.36
C LEU A 110 -4.65 5.93 -18.61
N PRO A 111 -4.23 6.50 -19.75
CA PRO A 111 -3.95 5.71 -20.95
C PRO A 111 -2.86 4.64 -20.70
N THR A 112 -3.07 3.41 -21.16
CA THR A 112 -2.13 2.28 -20.98
C THR A 112 -0.71 2.58 -21.49
N ASN A 113 -0.58 3.39 -22.55
CA ASN A 113 0.72 3.81 -23.09
C ASN A 113 1.53 4.71 -22.14
N THR A 114 0.91 5.23 -21.07
CA THR A 114 1.59 5.99 -20.01
C THR A 114 2.46 5.08 -19.13
N PHE A 115 2.07 3.82 -18.96
CA PHE A 115 2.68 2.93 -17.97
C PHE A 115 4.01 2.35 -18.43
N TRP A 116 4.11 1.89 -19.68
CA TRP A 116 5.31 1.21 -20.18
C TRP A 116 6.57 2.09 -20.16
N PRO A 117 6.53 3.37 -20.56
CA PRO A 117 7.68 4.26 -20.42
C PRO A 117 8.13 4.42 -18.96
N ILE A 118 7.21 4.46 -18.00
CA ILE A 118 7.52 4.57 -16.58
C ILE A 118 8.13 3.25 -16.06
N LEU A 119 7.50 2.12 -16.38
CA LEU A 119 7.93 0.78 -15.95
C LEU A 119 9.29 0.38 -16.50
N ASP A 120 9.64 0.85 -17.71
CA ASP A 120 10.89 0.54 -18.39
C ASP A 120 11.96 1.64 -18.20
N GLU A 121 11.81 2.56 -17.25
CA GLU A 121 12.79 3.63 -16.96
C GLU A 121 13.06 4.59 -18.13
N ARG A 122 12.17 4.63 -19.12
CA ARG A 122 12.30 5.50 -20.31
C ARG A 122 11.70 6.89 -20.08
N ALA A 123 10.79 7.03 -19.13
CA ALA A 123 10.24 8.32 -18.75
C ALA A 123 11.26 9.09 -17.90
N THR A 124 11.57 10.33 -18.27
CA THR A 124 12.45 11.22 -17.47
C THR A 124 11.68 12.12 -16.51
N LYS A 125 10.39 12.36 -16.80
CA LYS A 125 9.47 13.17 -15.99
C LYS A 125 8.03 12.68 -16.16
N ILE A 126 7.22 12.79 -15.12
CA ILE A 126 5.77 12.51 -15.16
C ILE A 126 4.98 13.67 -14.58
N ARG A 127 3.68 13.73 -14.90
CA ARG A 127 2.80 14.74 -14.30
C ARG A 127 2.55 14.42 -12.82
N VAL A 128 2.39 15.47 -12.01
CA VAL A 128 1.94 15.33 -10.61
C VAL A 128 0.65 14.52 -10.52
N SER A 129 -0.32 14.79 -11.40
CA SER A 129 -1.59 14.04 -11.41
C SER A 129 -1.41 12.54 -11.70
N THR A 130 -0.38 12.14 -12.44
CA THR A 130 -0.03 10.73 -12.65
C THR A 130 0.54 10.12 -11.37
N ARG A 131 1.48 10.81 -10.72
CA ARG A 131 2.03 10.40 -9.42
C ARG A 131 0.92 10.18 -8.41
N ASP A 132 0.04 11.17 -8.23
CA ASP A 132 -1.00 11.14 -7.18
C ASP A 132 -1.98 9.99 -7.39
N ARG A 133 -2.45 9.79 -8.63
CA ARG A 133 -3.35 8.68 -8.96
C ARG A 133 -2.71 7.32 -8.71
N VAL A 134 -1.44 7.15 -9.08
CA VAL A 134 -0.71 5.89 -8.84
C VAL A 134 -0.43 5.70 -7.35
N MET A 135 -0.11 6.76 -6.61
CA MET A 135 0.12 6.71 -5.17
C MET A 135 -1.15 6.27 -4.43
N SER A 136 -2.29 6.90 -4.71
CA SER A 136 -3.57 6.50 -4.14
C SER A 136 -3.95 5.06 -4.50
N LEU A 137 -3.74 4.66 -5.76
CA LEU A 137 -4.01 3.28 -6.19
C LEU A 137 -3.08 2.28 -5.47
N TYR A 138 -1.82 2.63 -5.28
CA TYR A 138 -0.85 1.80 -4.57
C TYR A 138 -1.28 1.59 -3.11
N GLU A 139 -1.62 2.64 -2.38
CA GLU A 139 -2.12 2.55 -1.01
C GLU A 139 -3.40 1.71 -0.90
N GLN A 140 -4.29 1.83 -1.88
CA GLN A 140 -5.53 1.06 -1.93
C GLN A 140 -5.27 -0.43 -2.19
N LEU A 141 -4.54 -0.77 -3.25
CA LEU A 141 -4.39 -2.15 -3.71
C LEU A 141 -3.43 -2.98 -2.87
N THR A 142 -2.49 -2.35 -2.15
CA THR A 142 -1.57 -3.05 -1.24
C THR A 142 -2.24 -3.53 0.05
N ARG A 143 -3.36 -2.92 0.43
CA ARG A 143 -4.20 -3.35 1.57
C ARG A 143 -5.21 -4.43 1.20
N GLN A 144 -5.47 -4.64 -0.09
CA GLN A 144 -6.43 -5.62 -0.58
C GLN A 144 -5.78 -6.99 -0.85
N PRO A 145 -6.57 -8.08 -0.87
CA PRO A 145 -6.11 -9.35 -1.43
C PRO A 145 -5.53 -9.17 -2.83
N ALA A 146 -4.59 -10.04 -3.20
CA ALA A 146 -4.09 -10.11 -4.56
C ALA A 146 -5.26 -10.28 -5.56
N PRO A 147 -5.12 -9.80 -6.80
CA PRO A 147 -6.20 -9.90 -7.77
C PRO A 147 -6.56 -11.38 -8.01
N PRO A 148 -7.85 -11.69 -8.30
CA PRO A 148 -8.28 -13.06 -8.53
C PRO A 148 -7.41 -13.77 -9.58
N PRO A 149 -7.20 -15.09 -9.44
CA PRO A 149 -6.42 -15.87 -10.40
C PRO A 149 -6.94 -15.67 -11.82
N SER A 150 -6.06 -15.18 -12.69
CA SER A 150 -6.37 -14.95 -14.10
C SER A 150 -5.10 -15.04 -14.93
N MET A 151 -5.24 -15.27 -16.24
CA MET A 151 -4.10 -15.27 -17.16
C MET A 151 -3.33 -13.94 -17.11
N GLY A 152 -4.05 -12.81 -16.98
CA GLY A 152 -3.46 -11.49 -16.83
C GLY A 152 -2.63 -11.35 -15.54
N ALA A 153 -3.14 -11.85 -14.42
CA ALA A 153 -2.42 -11.81 -13.14
C ALA A 153 -1.17 -12.68 -13.16
N THR A 154 -1.27 -13.87 -13.76
CA THR A 154 -0.11 -14.76 -13.98
C THR A 154 0.95 -14.08 -14.85
N TRP A 155 0.56 -13.44 -15.96
CA TRP A 155 1.50 -12.73 -16.83
C TRP A 155 2.13 -11.50 -16.18
N ALA A 156 1.39 -10.79 -15.33
CA ALA A 156 1.90 -9.68 -14.53
C ALA A 156 3.03 -10.16 -13.60
N ARG A 157 2.77 -11.20 -12.79
CA ARG A 157 3.76 -11.80 -11.89
C ARG A 157 4.98 -12.34 -12.64
N ASN A 158 4.76 -13.05 -13.75
CA ASN A 158 5.85 -13.60 -14.56
C ASN A 158 6.75 -12.51 -15.14
N ARG A 159 6.17 -11.36 -15.53
CA ARG A 159 6.94 -10.21 -16.00
C ARG A 159 7.74 -9.58 -14.87
N ALA A 160 7.12 -9.35 -13.72
CA ALA A 160 7.79 -8.82 -12.55
C ALA A 160 8.98 -9.70 -12.14
N ALA A 161 8.77 -11.02 -12.11
CA ALA A 161 9.80 -12.00 -11.83
C ALA A 161 11.00 -11.92 -12.78
N ARG A 162 10.76 -11.96 -14.09
CA ARG A 162 11.83 -11.88 -15.12
C ARG A 162 12.63 -10.58 -15.05
N ARG A 163 12.07 -9.54 -14.45
CA ARG A 163 12.70 -8.21 -14.32
C ARG A 163 13.11 -7.88 -12.89
N ALA A 164 13.03 -8.86 -11.97
CA ALA A 164 13.34 -8.68 -10.56
C ALA A 164 12.61 -7.49 -9.92
N TRP A 165 11.34 -7.29 -10.26
CA TRP A 165 10.56 -6.17 -9.75
C TRP A 165 10.12 -6.39 -8.30
N PRO A 166 10.38 -5.42 -7.40
CA PRO A 166 10.19 -5.61 -5.98
C PRO A 166 8.73 -5.56 -5.52
N LEU A 167 8.40 -6.33 -4.49
CA LEU A 167 7.08 -6.30 -3.83
C LEU A 167 6.86 -5.02 -3.00
N PRO A 168 5.62 -4.64 -2.68
CA PRO A 168 5.34 -3.45 -1.86
C PRO A 168 6.03 -3.46 -0.49
N CYS A 169 6.01 -4.61 0.16
CA CYS A 169 6.53 -4.79 1.52
C CYS A 169 8.04 -4.62 1.65
N VAL A 170 8.81 -4.70 0.55
CA VAL A 170 10.27 -4.46 0.60
C VAL A 170 10.63 -2.98 0.54
N TRP A 171 9.63 -2.11 0.34
CA TRP A 171 9.77 -0.65 0.33
C TRP A 171 9.35 0.03 1.65
N SER A 172 9.08 -0.78 2.66
CA SER A 172 8.79 -0.42 4.05
C SER A 172 9.40 0.90 4.54
N GLY A 173 8.57 1.92 4.79
CA GLY A 173 8.93 3.28 5.24
C GLY A 173 8.70 4.39 4.21
N ASN A 174 8.99 5.66 4.56
CA ASN A 174 8.91 6.83 3.65
C ASN A 174 9.97 6.83 2.51
N GLY A 175 10.70 5.73 2.34
CA GLY A 175 11.87 5.63 1.45
C GLY A 175 11.55 5.26 0.00
N ILE A 176 10.34 4.83 -0.35
CA ILE A 176 10.05 4.42 -1.74
C ILE A 176 10.31 5.53 -2.77
N ASP A 177 10.19 6.80 -2.35
CA ASP A 177 10.44 8.00 -3.15
C ASP A 177 11.89 8.50 -3.09
N ASP A 178 12.68 8.04 -2.11
CA ASP A 178 14.09 8.38 -1.99
C ASP A 178 14.90 7.70 -3.10
N PRO A 179 15.56 8.43 -4.02
CA PRO A 179 16.33 7.84 -5.10
C PRO A 179 17.36 6.82 -4.63
N ASP A 180 17.97 7.05 -3.45
CA ASP A 180 19.00 6.19 -2.88
C ASP A 180 18.43 4.99 -2.13
N ALA A 181 17.12 4.94 -1.90
CA ALA A 181 16.48 3.80 -1.27
C ALA A 181 16.62 2.54 -2.12
N ARG A 182 17.04 1.47 -1.45
CA ARG A 182 17.14 0.12 -2.02
C ARG A 182 16.04 -0.75 -1.42
N PRO A 183 15.41 -1.61 -2.24
CA PRO A 183 14.50 -2.61 -1.68
C PRO A 183 15.28 -3.49 -0.71
N VAL A 184 14.69 -3.81 0.44
CA VAL A 184 15.30 -4.71 1.43
C VAL A 184 15.72 -6.01 0.74
N ASP A 185 17.03 -6.33 0.78
CA ASP A 185 17.77 -7.38 0.06
C ASP A 185 16.92 -8.49 -0.57
N ALA A 186 16.18 -8.18 -1.63
CA ALA A 186 15.31 -9.11 -2.32
C ALA A 186 15.99 -9.55 -3.61
N ARG A 187 16.69 -10.69 -3.55
CA ARG A 187 17.12 -11.40 -4.76
C ARG A 187 15.92 -12.14 -5.33
N TYR A 188 15.43 -11.70 -6.47
CA TYR A 188 14.40 -12.39 -7.25
C TYR A 188 15.09 -13.36 -8.20
N ALA A 189 14.88 -14.66 -8.03
CA ALA A 189 15.45 -15.65 -8.93
C ALA A 189 14.99 -15.39 -10.37
N GLU A 190 15.92 -15.43 -11.33
CA GLU A 190 15.59 -15.39 -12.75
C GLU A 190 14.70 -16.60 -13.10
N ALA A 191 13.58 -16.34 -13.77
CA ALA A 191 12.64 -17.40 -14.10
C ALA A 191 13.22 -18.31 -15.20
N THR A 192 13.43 -19.60 -14.92
CA THR A 192 13.89 -20.58 -15.91
C THR A 192 12.79 -20.89 -16.94
N PRO A 193 13.05 -20.79 -18.26
CA PRO A 193 12.09 -21.22 -19.28
C PRO A 193 11.80 -22.73 -19.15
N GLY A 194 10.55 -23.11 -18.87
CA GLY A 194 10.09 -24.50 -18.96
C GLY A 194 9.39 -25.09 -17.72
N SER A 195 9.51 -24.47 -16.54
CA SER A 195 8.75 -24.93 -15.37
C SER A 195 7.30 -24.42 -15.42
N GLN A 196 6.32 -25.33 -15.50
CA GLN A 196 4.89 -24.99 -15.30
C GLN A 196 4.62 -24.35 -13.93
N SER A 197 5.58 -24.45 -13.02
CA SER A 197 5.70 -23.73 -11.76
C SER A 197 6.43 -22.37 -11.95
N PHE A 198 5.90 -21.50 -12.82
CA PHE A 198 6.20 -20.05 -12.75
C PHE A 198 5.50 -19.38 -11.55
N GLN A 199 5.33 -20.10 -10.45
CA GLN A 199 4.95 -19.56 -9.16
C GLN A 199 6.13 -18.77 -8.59
N VAL A 200 6.54 -17.70 -9.26
CA VAL A 200 7.44 -16.72 -8.68
C VAL A 200 6.65 -15.93 -7.66
N LEU A 201 6.49 -16.54 -6.50
CA LEU A 201 6.81 -15.80 -5.30
C LEU A 201 8.22 -16.20 -4.95
N ILE A 202 9.03 -15.19 -4.63
CA ILE A 202 10.11 -15.28 -3.65
C ILE A 202 10.63 -16.72 -3.55
N ALA A 203 11.52 -17.15 -4.44
CA ALA A 203 12.38 -18.28 -4.10
C ALA A 203 13.30 -17.69 -3.02
N PRO A 204 13.03 -17.89 -1.72
CA PRO A 204 13.79 -17.24 -0.69
C PRO A 204 15.05 -18.08 -0.55
N GLU A 205 16.14 -17.65 -1.16
CA GLU A 205 17.43 -18.00 -0.55
C GLU A 205 17.57 -17.30 0.81
N THR A 206 16.69 -16.33 1.13
CA THR A 206 16.60 -15.79 2.48
C THR A 206 15.17 -15.88 3.01
N VAL A 207 14.95 -17.01 3.65
CA VAL A 207 13.97 -17.24 4.71
C VAL A 207 13.71 -16.01 5.62
N ARG A 208 14.70 -15.12 5.83
CA ARG A 208 14.57 -13.84 6.57
C ARG A 208 13.66 -12.79 5.92
N GLN A 209 13.43 -12.82 4.60
CA GLN A 209 12.64 -11.79 3.91
C GLN A 209 11.16 -11.86 4.29
N TRP A 210 10.57 -13.06 4.42
CA TRP A 210 9.17 -13.20 4.82
C TRP A 210 8.92 -12.70 6.24
N ALA A 211 9.89 -12.90 7.14
CA ALA A 211 9.81 -12.37 8.49
C ALA A 211 9.77 -10.83 8.48
N ALA A 212 10.72 -10.18 7.80
CA ALA A 212 10.76 -8.72 7.69
C ALA A 212 9.50 -8.16 7.01
N VAL A 213 9.01 -8.83 5.96
CA VAL A 213 7.78 -8.46 5.26
C VAL A 213 6.57 -8.53 6.19
N VAL A 214 6.41 -9.64 6.92
CA VAL A 214 5.28 -9.84 7.84
C VAL A 214 5.35 -8.90 9.03
N GLU A 215 6.54 -8.69 9.57
CA GLU A 215 6.80 -7.73 10.65
C GLU A 215 6.37 -6.33 10.24
N HIS A 216 6.82 -5.86 9.08
CA HIS A 216 6.41 -4.56 8.58
C HIS A 216 4.90 -4.46 8.32
N MET A 217 4.28 -5.51 7.77
CA MET A 217 2.82 -5.53 7.60
C MET A 217 2.07 -5.47 8.92
N LEU A 218 2.60 -6.08 9.99
CA LEU A 218 2.04 -6.04 11.34
C LEU A 218 2.31 -4.71 12.05
N ASP A 219 3.36 -3.98 11.67
CA ASP A 219 3.59 -2.61 12.15
C ASP A 219 2.55 -1.65 11.55
N ASP A 220 2.25 -1.81 10.26
CA ASP A 220 1.21 -1.04 9.55
C ASP A 220 -0.22 -1.43 9.98
N ASP A 221 -0.47 -2.74 10.17
CA ASP A 221 -1.78 -3.30 10.53
C ASP A 221 -1.61 -4.42 11.57
N PRO A 222 -1.62 -4.08 12.87
CA PRO A 222 -1.39 -5.03 13.96
C PRO A 222 -2.44 -6.15 14.06
N GLY A 223 -3.58 -6.01 13.39
CA GLY A 223 -4.70 -6.95 13.41
C GLY A 223 -4.62 -8.06 12.36
N LEU A 224 -3.60 -8.06 11.50
CA LEU A 224 -3.49 -9.02 10.41
C LEU A 224 -3.44 -10.48 10.89
N SER A 225 -4.22 -11.34 10.26
CA SER A 225 -4.14 -12.80 10.41
C SER A 225 -3.24 -13.44 9.35
N THR A 226 -2.79 -14.66 9.59
CA THR A 226 -2.00 -15.43 8.60
C THR A 226 -2.75 -15.58 7.27
N ALA A 227 -4.07 -15.75 7.32
CA ALA A 227 -4.90 -15.89 6.13
C ALA A 227 -4.95 -14.59 5.32
N GLN A 228 -5.11 -13.44 5.98
CA GLN A 228 -5.11 -12.13 5.32
C GLN A 228 -3.74 -11.80 4.71
N VAL A 229 -2.65 -12.07 5.43
CA VAL A 229 -1.28 -11.93 4.89
C VAL A 229 -1.13 -12.80 3.65
N ALA A 230 -1.51 -14.08 3.72
CA ALA A 230 -1.37 -15.00 2.61
C ALA A 230 -2.22 -14.57 1.39
N ALA A 231 -3.43 -14.07 1.62
CA ALA A 231 -4.33 -13.57 0.59
C ALA A 231 -3.76 -12.35 -0.15
N ARG A 232 -3.04 -11.45 0.54
CA ARG A 232 -2.38 -10.30 -0.11
C ARG A 232 -1.30 -10.69 -1.11
N PHE A 233 -0.73 -11.90 -1.00
CA PHE A 233 0.34 -12.38 -1.89
C PHE A 233 -0.05 -13.56 -2.80
N ASP A 234 -1.33 -13.92 -2.89
CA ASP A 234 -1.80 -15.10 -3.63
C ASP A 234 -1.09 -16.39 -3.15
N ARG A 235 -1.13 -16.60 -1.83
CA ARG A 235 -0.53 -17.76 -1.14
C ARG A 235 -1.47 -18.40 -0.14
N THR A 236 -1.12 -19.62 0.26
CA THR A 236 -1.79 -20.32 1.36
C THR A 236 -1.20 -19.89 2.70
N ALA A 237 -2.02 -19.91 3.75
CA ALA A 237 -1.57 -19.64 5.12
C ALA A 237 -0.46 -20.60 5.56
N GLY A 238 -0.49 -21.85 5.08
CA GLY A 238 0.56 -22.85 5.34
C GLY A 238 1.93 -22.46 4.76
N THR A 239 1.96 -21.86 3.56
CA THR A 239 3.21 -21.38 2.94
C THR A 239 3.84 -20.25 3.74
N ILE A 240 3.04 -19.27 4.17
CA ILE A 240 3.51 -18.18 5.04
C ILE A 240 4.01 -18.74 6.37
N SER A 241 3.25 -19.67 6.96
CA SER A 241 3.61 -20.29 8.23
C SER A 241 4.94 -21.04 8.16
N ALA A 242 5.14 -21.83 7.10
CA ALA A 242 6.38 -22.56 6.88
C ALA A 242 7.57 -21.62 6.64
N ALA A 243 7.37 -20.50 5.95
CA ALA A 243 8.42 -19.50 5.75
C ALA A 243 8.87 -18.87 7.09
N LEU A 244 7.93 -18.45 7.93
CA LEU A 244 8.23 -17.84 9.23
C LEU A 244 8.87 -18.83 10.21
N ARG A 245 8.45 -20.11 10.20
CA ARG A 245 9.10 -21.16 11.02
C ARG A 245 10.56 -21.35 10.62
N ARG A 246 10.84 -21.46 9.33
CA ARG A 246 12.22 -21.56 8.84
C ARG A 246 13.03 -20.32 9.24
N ALA A 247 12.39 -19.15 9.35
CA ALA A 247 13.03 -17.89 9.72
C ALA A 247 13.31 -17.74 11.20
N GLY A 248 12.92 -18.71 12.04
CA GLY A 248 13.11 -18.63 13.47
C GLY A 248 12.32 -17.49 14.11
N ARG A 249 11.16 -17.12 13.54
CA ARG A 249 10.27 -16.06 14.05
C ARG A 249 8.93 -16.61 14.54
N PRO A 250 8.93 -17.42 15.63
CA PRO A 250 7.70 -17.93 16.23
C PRO A 250 6.82 -16.81 16.81
N ASP A 251 7.42 -15.71 17.24
CA ASP A 251 6.74 -14.52 17.74
C ASP A 251 5.73 -13.94 16.73
N LEU A 252 6.10 -13.87 15.45
CA LEU A 252 5.22 -13.39 14.40
C LEU A 252 4.09 -14.39 14.11
N LEU A 253 4.37 -15.69 14.17
CA LEU A 253 3.37 -16.73 13.99
C LEU A 253 2.31 -16.68 15.09
N ASP A 254 2.73 -16.53 16.35
CA ASP A 254 1.83 -16.47 17.49
C ASP A 254 0.93 -15.23 17.42
N ARG A 255 1.49 -14.08 17.05
CA ARG A 255 0.71 -12.84 16.80
C ARG A 255 -0.34 -13.03 15.69
N LEU A 256 0.08 -13.55 14.53
CA LEU A 256 -0.82 -13.78 13.40
C LEU A 256 -1.91 -14.82 13.72
N ALA A 257 -1.57 -15.86 14.48
CA ALA A 257 -2.50 -16.90 14.91
C ALA A 257 -3.55 -16.34 15.90
N ALA A 258 -3.11 -15.54 16.89
CA ALA A 258 -4.02 -14.88 17.83
C ALA A 258 -5.01 -13.95 17.10
N ASN A 259 -4.55 -13.23 16.08
CA ASN A 259 -5.41 -12.40 15.23
C ASN A 259 -6.38 -13.22 14.39
N GLY A 260 -5.95 -14.37 13.86
CA GLY A 260 -6.82 -15.33 13.17
C GLY A 260 -7.97 -15.80 14.05
N VAL A 261 -7.69 -16.23 15.28
CA VAL A 261 -8.73 -16.68 16.23
C VAL A 261 -9.76 -15.58 16.52
N ARG A 262 -9.30 -14.33 16.69
CA ARG A 262 -10.19 -13.17 16.89
C ARG A 262 -11.09 -12.93 15.67
N HIS A 263 -10.55 -13.06 14.47
CA HIS A 263 -11.29 -12.89 13.23
C HIS A 263 -12.31 -14.01 13.00
N ASP A 264 -11.91 -15.28 13.15
CA ASP A 264 -12.80 -16.44 13.00
C ASP A 264 -13.96 -16.37 14.00
N PHE A 265 -13.69 -15.96 15.24
CA PHE A 265 -14.72 -15.76 16.25
C PHE A 265 -15.74 -14.68 15.83
N HIS A 266 -15.29 -13.57 15.26
CA HIS A 266 -16.17 -12.50 14.78
C HIS A 266 -16.98 -12.91 13.54
N ASP A 267 -16.37 -13.63 12.59
CA ASP A 267 -17.04 -14.05 11.37
C ASP A 267 -18.09 -15.15 11.65
N ASP A 268 -17.76 -16.09 12.53
CA ASP A 268 -18.71 -17.07 13.04
C ASP A 268 -19.84 -16.39 13.85
N SER A 269 -19.52 -15.38 14.67
CA SER A 269 -20.55 -14.59 15.38
C SER A 269 -21.53 -13.88 14.44
N ARG A 270 -21.05 -13.32 13.32
CA ARG A 270 -21.92 -12.70 12.30
C ARG A 270 -22.78 -13.73 11.57
N ARG A 271 -22.17 -14.82 11.11
CA ARG A 271 -22.89 -15.90 10.42
C ARG A 271 -24.03 -16.48 11.26
N ARG A 272 -23.85 -16.56 12.58
CA ARG A 272 -24.88 -16.99 13.54
C ARG A 272 -26.04 -16.01 13.61
N VAL A 273 -25.77 -14.72 13.58
CA VAL A 273 -26.81 -13.67 13.54
C VAL A 273 -27.60 -13.76 12.25
N ASP A 274 -26.93 -13.88 11.11
CA ASP A 274 -27.56 -13.96 9.79
C ASP A 274 -28.51 -15.16 9.69
N GLN A 275 -28.09 -16.34 10.20
CA GLN A 275 -28.94 -17.55 10.24
C GLN A 275 -30.24 -17.35 11.04
N VAL A 276 -30.18 -16.60 12.15
CA VAL A 276 -31.38 -16.29 12.95
C VAL A 276 -32.28 -15.31 12.22
N GLU A 277 -31.70 -14.32 11.54
CA GLU A 277 -32.46 -13.37 10.72
C GLU A 277 -33.16 -14.05 9.54
N ASP A 278 -32.47 -14.94 8.83
CA ASP A 278 -33.03 -15.73 7.73
C ASP A 278 -34.23 -16.57 8.19
N LEU A 279 -34.10 -17.25 9.33
CA LEU A 279 -35.20 -18.02 9.90
C LEU A 279 -36.37 -17.12 10.33
N LEU A 280 -36.12 -15.90 10.81
CA LEU A 280 -37.14 -14.93 11.16
C LEU A 280 -37.80 -14.27 9.94
N VAL A 281 -37.14 -14.26 8.77
CA VAL A 281 -37.74 -13.87 7.49
C VAL A 281 -38.71 -14.96 7.03
N ILE A 282 -38.31 -16.22 7.12
CA ILE A 282 -39.14 -17.37 6.73
C ILE A 282 -40.31 -17.57 7.69
N GLU A 283 -40.07 -17.47 9.00
CA GLU A 283 -41.06 -17.66 10.05
C GLU A 283 -41.02 -16.49 11.06
N PRO A 284 -41.82 -15.42 10.82
CA PRO A 284 -41.78 -14.22 11.65
C PRO A 284 -42.14 -14.44 13.13
N ASP A 285 -42.87 -15.51 13.44
CA ASP A 285 -43.28 -15.92 14.78
C ASP A 285 -42.37 -17.00 15.39
N LEU A 286 -41.20 -17.26 14.80
CA LEU A 286 -40.19 -18.18 15.32
C LEU A 286 -39.88 -17.89 16.79
N THR A 287 -39.90 -18.93 17.62
CA THR A 287 -39.60 -18.83 19.05
C THR A 287 -38.12 -19.11 19.33
N LEU A 288 -37.66 -18.71 20.52
CA LEU A 288 -36.28 -18.98 20.94
C LEU A 288 -35.98 -20.49 20.99
N ALA A 289 -36.94 -21.32 21.42
CA ALA A 289 -36.77 -22.76 21.50
C ALA A 289 -36.62 -23.40 20.11
N GLU A 290 -37.43 -22.98 19.14
CA GLU A 290 -37.36 -23.48 17.76
C GLU A 290 -36.11 -23.02 17.03
N ALA A 291 -35.67 -21.78 17.27
CA ALA A 291 -34.41 -21.28 16.74
C ALA A 291 -33.23 -22.10 17.30
N ARG A 292 -33.24 -22.43 18.59
CA ARG A 292 -32.23 -23.31 19.21
C ARG A 292 -32.23 -24.71 18.60
N ASP A 293 -33.41 -25.30 18.44
CA ASP A 293 -33.58 -26.66 17.90
C ASP A 293 -33.12 -26.75 16.43
N ARG A 294 -33.62 -25.86 15.57
CA ARG A 294 -33.28 -25.86 14.12
C ARG A 294 -31.82 -25.56 13.84
N LEU A 295 -31.19 -24.72 14.66
CA LEU A 295 -29.77 -24.42 14.52
C LEU A 295 -28.88 -25.41 15.31
N GLY A 296 -29.46 -26.30 16.11
CA GLY A 296 -28.74 -27.23 16.99
C GLY A 296 -27.89 -26.52 18.05
N ARG A 297 -28.37 -25.39 18.59
CA ARG A 297 -27.57 -24.48 19.45
C ARG A 297 -28.22 -24.20 20.79
N ASP A 298 -27.72 -24.84 21.83
CA ASP A 298 -28.24 -24.64 23.18
C ASP A 298 -27.88 -23.29 23.80
N ARG A 299 -26.77 -22.69 23.37
CA ARG A 299 -26.28 -21.40 23.89
C ARG A 299 -26.67 -20.20 23.04
N LEU A 300 -27.65 -20.34 22.14
CA LEU A 300 -28.07 -19.28 21.21
C LEU A 300 -28.33 -17.92 21.89
N THR A 301 -28.81 -17.93 23.14
CA THR A 301 -29.07 -16.69 23.91
C THR A 301 -27.80 -15.95 24.30
N GLU A 302 -26.78 -16.68 24.73
CA GLU A 302 -25.46 -16.14 25.09
C GLU A 302 -24.71 -15.71 23.82
N GLU A 303 -24.86 -16.48 22.74
CA GLU A 303 -24.28 -16.19 21.42
C GLU A 303 -24.81 -14.89 20.81
N LEU A 304 -26.13 -14.67 20.83
CA LEU A 304 -26.73 -13.42 20.33
C LEU A 304 -26.34 -12.20 21.19
N ALA A 305 -26.18 -12.39 22.50
CA ALA A 305 -25.72 -11.33 23.40
C ALA A 305 -24.25 -10.97 23.15
N ALA A 306 -23.37 -11.97 22.94
CA ALA A 306 -21.97 -11.76 22.59
C ALA A 306 -21.80 -11.08 21.22
N ALA A 307 -22.74 -11.29 20.29
CA ALA A 307 -22.79 -10.62 19.00
C ALA A 307 -23.45 -9.21 19.05
N GLY A 308 -23.90 -8.75 20.23
CA GLY A 308 -24.56 -7.44 20.38
C GLY A 308 -25.97 -7.36 19.78
N ARG A 309 -26.60 -8.49 19.47
CA ARG A 309 -27.95 -8.60 18.87
C ARG A 309 -29.00 -8.98 19.90
N THR A 310 -29.06 -8.20 20.97
CA THR A 310 -30.08 -8.38 22.03
C THR A 310 -31.49 -8.15 21.51
N ASP A 311 -31.66 -7.37 20.44
CA ASP A 311 -32.91 -7.15 19.71
C ASP A 311 -33.53 -8.45 19.16
N LEU A 312 -32.71 -9.32 18.56
CA LEU A 312 -33.15 -10.60 18.01
C LEU A 312 -33.57 -11.56 19.12
N ARG A 313 -32.78 -11.60 20.21
CA ARG A 313 -33.13 -12.37 21.41
C ARG A 313 -34.48 -11.92 21.97
N GLU A 314 -34.69 -10.63 22.14
CA GLU A 314 -35.95 -10.08 22.64
C GLU A 314 -37.13 -10.40 21.72
N ARG A 315 -36.92 -10.33 20.40
CA ARG A 315 -37.94 -10.71 19.40
C ARG A 315 -38.34 -12.17 19.52
N LEU A 316 -37.38 -13.10 19.58
CA LEU A 316 -37.64 -14.53 19.75
C LEU A 316 -38.35 -14.84 21.09
N MET A 317 -37.98 -14.15 22.16
CA MET A 317 -38.64 -14.27 23.47
C MET A 317 -40.08 -13.74 23.44
N ARG A 318 -40.33 -12.60 22.79
CA ARG A 318 -41.69 -12.07 22.59
C ARG A 318 -42.58 -13.04 21.82
N ASN A 319 -42.05 -13.68 20.78
CA ASN A 319 -42.78 -14.70 20.01
C ASN A 319 -43.12 -15.92 20.87
N THR A 320 -42.19 -16.34 21.73
CA THR A 320 -42.40 -17.42 22.71
C THR A 320 -43.58 -17.11 23.63
N THR A 321 -43.62 -15.89 24.18
CA THR A 321 -44.71 -15.42 25.03
C THR A 321 -46.04 -15.37 24.26
N ARG A 322 -46.06 -14.78 23.06
CA ARG A 322 -47.27 -14.67 22.21
C ARG A 322 -47.88 -16.03 21.86
N ARG A 323 -47.05 -17.03 21.51
CA ARG A 323 -47.53 -18.39 21.21
C ARG A 323 -48.10 -19.10 22.45
N LYS A 324 -47.49 -18.91 23.63
CA LYS A 324 -48.07 -19.43 24.88
C LYS A 324 -49.48 -18.88 25.13
N TYR A 325 -49.67 -17.57 24.99
CA TYR A 325 -50.99 -16.95 25.15
C TYR A 325 -52.02 -17.46 24.14
N ARG A 326 -51.67 -17.61 22.86
CA ARG A 326 -52.59 -18.15 21.82
C ARG A 326 -53.00 -19.61 22.03
N ARG A 327 -52.18 -20.43 22.70
CA ARG A 327 -52.51 -21.84 23.00
C ARG A 327 -53.42 -22.03 24.21
N THR A 328 -53.62 -20.97 25.01
CA THR A 328 -54.38 -21.04 26.26
C THR A 328 -55.80 -20.45 26.11
N GLN A 329 -56.14 -19.96 24.90
CA GLN A 329 -57.49 -19.61 24.46
C GLN A 329 -58.03 -20.71 23.56
#